data_AF-A0A6A9QJL6-F1
#
_entry.id   AF-A0A6A9QJL6-F1
#
_cell.length_a   1.000
_cell.length_b   1.000
_cell.length_c   1.000
_cell.angle_alpha   90.00
_cell.angle_beta   90.00
_cell.angle_gamma   90.00
#
_symmetry.space_group_name_H-M   'P 1'
#
loop_
_entity.id
_entity.type
_entity.pdbx_description
1 polymer ?
#
loop_
_entity_poly.entity_id
_entity_poly.type
_entity_poly.pdbx_seq_one_letter_code
_entity_poly.pdbx_strand_id
1 'polypeptide(L)'
;MWLGILRTGLLGSAFSLTIGGALLWNKVPFLISLGTMIAIFVLLSLLLLSSNRYVALISAMIAGLEMFASATSSAHADALSEFGSSAFISTLDILMILGFYLFPLIIIIGGVLYFIKG
;
A
#
# COMPACT_ATOMS: atom_id res chain seq x y z
N MET A 1 6.58 -17.26 10.99
CA MET A 1 5.72 -17.33 9.78
C MET A 1 4.90 -16.05 9.60
N TRP A 2 4.04 -15.67 10.54
CA TRP A 2 3.15 -14.49 10.42
C TRP A 2 3.90 -13.16 10.25
N LEU A 3 5.00 -12.96 10.98
CA LEU A 3 5.89 -11.81 10.79
C LEU A 3 6.45 -11.73 9.36
N GLY A 4 6.77 -12.87 8.74
CA GLY A 4 7.23 -12.91 7.35
C GLY A 4 6.15 -12.42 6.38
N ILE A 5 4.91 -12.90 6.56
CA ILE A 5 3.75 -12.48 5.77
C ILE A 5 3.53 -10.97 5.90
N LEU A 6 3.53 -10.44 7.12
CA LEU A 6 3.42 -9.00 7.38
C LEU A 6 4.50 -8.20 6.63
N ARG A 7 5.76 -8.63 6.75
CA ARG A 7 6.90 -7.96 6.11
C ARG A 7 6.81 -7.99 4.59
N THR A 8 6.36 -9.10 4.01
CA THR A 8 6.12 -9.21 2.56
C THR A 8 5.06 -8.21 2.11
N GLY A 9 3.96 -8.09 2.87
CA GLY A 9 2.92 -7.09 2.57
C GLY A 9 3.46 -5.66 2.64
N LEU A 10 4.13 -5.29 3.74
CA LEU A 10 4.70 -3.94 3.92
C LEU A 10 5.69 -3.57 2.81
N LEU A 11 6.60 -4.49 2.47
CA LEU A 11 7.59 -4.27 1.43
C LEU A 11 6.94 -4.19 0.04
N GLY A 12 5.96 -5.05 -0.24
CA GLY A 12 5.23 -5.07 -1.51
C GLY A 12 4.43 -3.78 -1.74
N SER A 13 3.72 -3.28 -0.73
CA SER A 13 3.03 -1.99 -0.81
C SER A 13 4.04 -0.87 -1.02
N ALA A 14 5.10 -0.80 -0.22
CA ALA A 14 6.11 0.26 -0.34
C ALA A 14 6.75 0.28 -1.74
N PHE A 15 7.05 -0.90 -2.31
CA PHE A 15 7.61 -1.03 -3.65
C PHE A 15 6.61 -0.58 -4.74
N SER A 16 5.35 -1.02 -4.63
CA SER A 16 4.31 -0.65 -5.59
C SER A 16 4.05 0.85 -5.60
N LEU A 17 3.97 1.46 -4.42
CA LEU A 17 3.82 2.92 -4.26
C LEU A 17 5.06 3.67 -4.78
N THR A 18 6.27 3.15 -4.56
CA THR A 18 7.49 3.77 -5.06
C THR A 18 7.51 3.83 -6.58
N ILE A 19 7.19 2.71 -7.26
CA ILE A 19 7.13 2.68 -8.71
C ILE A 19 5.97 3.54 -9.24
N GLY A 20 4.77 3.38 -8.69
CA GLY A 20 3.59 4.14 -9.09
C GLY A 20 3.81 5.65 -8.93
N GLY A 21 4.33 6.07 -7.77
CA GLY A 21 4.68 7.45 -7.48
C GLY A 21 5.76 8.01 -8.41
N ALA A 22 6.77 7.22 -8.77
CA ALA A 22 7.78 7.63 -9.74
C ALA A 22 7.20 7.82 -11.15
N LEU A 23 6.31 6.94 -11.60
CA LEU A 23 5.63 7.03 -12.90
C LEU A 23 4.68 8.23 -13.00
N LEU A 24 4.13 8.64 -11.86
CA LEU A 24 3.23 9.79 -11.69
C LEU A 24 3.96 11.09 -11.29
N TRP A 25 5.29 11.07 -11.18
CA TRP A 25 6.07 12.24 -10.79
C TRP A 25 5.83 13.40 -11.76
N ASN A 26 5.53 14.59 -11.23
CA ASN A 26 5.11 15.78 -11.98
C ASN A 26 3.82 15.62 -12.84
N LYS A 27 3.09 14.51 -12.75
CA LYS A 27 1.81 14.28 -13.43
C LYS A 27 0.60 14.46 -12.51
N VAL A 28 0.82 14.44 -11.21
CA VAL A 28 -0.21 14.68 -10.18
C VAL A 28 0.13 15.91 -9.34
N PRO A 29 -0.87 16.56 -8.71
CA PRO A 29 -0.62 17.68 -7.80
C PRO A 29 0.43 17.35 -6.73
N PHE A 30 1.26 18.35 -6.39
CA PHE A 30 2.36 18.20 -5.44
C PHE A 30 1.94 17.55 -4.11
N LEU A 31 0.76 17.90 -3.60
CA LEU A 31 0.22 17.32 -2.36
C LEU A 31 0.03 15.80 -2.44
N ILE A 32 -0.37 15.26 -3.59
CA ILE A 32 -0.54 13.82 -3.80
C ILE A 32 0.82 13.12 -3.84
N SER A 33 1.79 13.70 -4.56
CA SER A 33 3.17 13.18 -4.60
C SER A 33 3.79 13.17 -3.20
N LEU A 34 3.64 14.27 -2.44
CA LEU A 34 4.14 14.35 -1.07
C LEU A 34 3.45 13.33 -0.16
N GLY A 35 2.13 13.18 -0.26
CA GLY A 35 1.38 12.15 0.47
C GLY A 35 1.88 10.74 0.17
N THR A 36 2.18 10.44 -1.09
CA THR A 36 2.74 9.15 -1.51
C THR A 36 4.13 8.92 -0.90
N MET A 37 5.00 9.93 -0.88
CA MET A 37 6.32 9.84 -0.23
C MET A 37 6.20 9.58 1.28
N ILE A 38 5.25 10.24 1.94
CA ILE A 38 4.97 10.02 3.37
C ILE A 38 4.47 8.60 3.60
N ALA A 39 3.54 8.10 2.79
CA ALA A 39 3.02 6.74 2.90
C ALA A 39 4.13 5.70 2.75
N ILE A 40 5.02 5.85 1.75
CA ILE A 40 6.19 4.98 1.58
C ILE A 40 7.08 5.01 2.83
N PHE A 41 7.37 6.19 3.37
CA PHE A 41 8.19 6.32 4.58
C PHE A 41 7.55 5.64 5.80
N VAL A 42 6.24 5.78 5.97
CA VAL A 42 5.47 5.11 7.03
C VAL A 42 5.54 3.59 6.87
N LEU A 43 5.29 3.06 5.68
CA LEU A 43 5.35 1.62 5.40
C LEU A 43 6.74 1.03 5.69
N LEU A 44 7.81 1.73 5.28
CA LEU A 44 9.19 1.32 5.57
C LEU A 44 9.52 1.40 7.07
N SER A 45 9.02 2.42 7.77
CA SER A 45 9.20 2.54 9.23
C SER A 45 8.50 1.39 9.96
N LEU A 46 7.27 1.05 9.57
CA LEU A 46 6.54 -0.09 10.09
C LEU A 46 7.26 -1.41 9.79
N LEU A 47 7.86 -1.55 8.61
CA LEU A 47 8.65 -2.72 8.24
C LEU A 47 9.81 -2.94 9.21
N LEU A 48 10.59 -1.90 9.50
CA LEU A 48 11.73 -1.96 10.41
C LEU A 48 11.32 -2.29 11.85
N LEU A 49 10.14 -1.81 12.27
CA LEU A 49 9.61 -1.99 13.63
C LEU A 49 8.68 -3.21 13.79
N SER A 50 8.42 -3.95 12.71
CA SER A 50 7.41 -5.02 12.61
C SER A 50 7.58 -6.17 13.61
N SER A 51 8.78 -6.35 14.19
CA SER A 51 9.02 -7.37 15.21
C SER A 51 8.21 -7.16 16.49
N ASN A 52 7.78 -5.93 16.78
CA ASN A 52 6.91 -5.63 17.92
C ASN A 52 5.44 -5.97 17.57
N ARG A 53 4.79 -6.82 18.36
CA ARG A 53 3.41 -7.27 18.12
C ARG A 53 2.39 -6.13 18.02
N TYR A 54 2.59 -5.04 18.75
CA TYR A 54 1.69 -3.87 18.68
C TYR A 54 1.89 -3.10 17.38
N VAL A 55 3.12 -3.02 16.88
CA VAL A 55 3.41 -2.43 15.56
C VAL A 55 2.78 -3.25 14.44
N ALA A 56 2.76 -4.58 14.57
CA ALA A 56 2.06 -5.44 13.63
C ALA A 56 0.54 -5.19 13.59
N LEU A 57 -0.08 -4.98 14.76
CA LEU A 57 -1.49 -4.60 14.83
C LEU A 57 -1.73 -3.20 14.23
N ILE A 58 -0.89 -2.22 14.56
CA ILE A 58 -0.95 -0.86 13.97
C ILE A 58 -0.81 -0.93 12.45
N SER A 59 0.08 -1.77 11.94
CA SER A 59 0.26 -1.97 10.50
C SER A 59 -1.01 -2.52 9.85
N ALA A 60 -1.66 -3.50 10.48
CA ALA A 60 -2.95 -4.03 10.00
C ALA A 60 -4.06 -2.96 10.00
N MET A 61 -4.11 -2.10 11.03
CA MET A 61 -5.07 -1.00 11.08
C MET A 61 -4.82 0.04 9.99
N ILE A 62 -3.55 0.43 9.79
CA ILE A 62 -3.15 1.37 8.72
C ILE A 62 -3.50 0.80 7.35
N ALA A 63 -3.17 -0.47 7.09
CA ALA A 63 -3.53 -1.14 5.84
C ALA A 63 -5.04 -1.16 5.59
N GLY A 64 -5.86 -1.40 6.62
CA GLY A 64 -7.31 -1.30 6.51
C GLY A 64 -7.80 0.11 6.15
N LEU A 65 -7.18 1.14 6.76
CA LEU A 65 -7.48 2.54 6.43
C LEU A 65 -7.04 2.91 5.00
N GLU A 66 -5.90 2.42 4.54
CA GLU A 66 -5.42 2.63 3.17
C GLU A 66 -6.37 2.00 2.14
N MET A 67 -6.80 0.76 2.36
CA MET A 67 -7.80 0.10 1.50
C MET A 67 -9.10 0.89 1.44
N PHE A 68 -9.58 1.37 2.58
CA PHE A 68 -10.80 2.17 2.65
C PHE A 68 -10.64 3.50 1.91
N ALA A 69 -9.55 4.24 2.18
CA ALA A 69 -9.26 5.50 1.51
C ALA A 69 -9.17 5.31 -0.01
N SER A 70 -8.51 4.24 -0.47
CA SER A 70 -8.42 3.88 -1.88
C SER A 70 -9.79 3.60 -2.48
N ALA A 71 -10.64 2.82 -1.81
CA ALA A 71 -11.98 2.49 -2.29
C ALA A 71 -12.91 3.71 -2.40
N THR A 72 -12.65 4.77 -1.63
CA THR A 72 -13.39 6.04 -1.69
C THR A 72 -12.76 7.10 -2.60
N SER A 73 -11.63 6.81 -3.23
CA SER A 73 -10.91 7.74 -4.08
C SER A 73 -11.54 7.78 -5.47
N SER A 74 -12.08 8.95 -5.87
CA SER A 74 -12.55 9.15 -7.24
C SER A 74 -11.41 8.98 -8.24
N ALA A 75 -10.20 9.44 -7.91
CA ALA A 75 -9.03 9.27 -8.78
C ALA A 75 -8.69 7.79 -9.07
N HIS A 76 -8.87 6.90 -8.09
CA HIS A 76 -8.65 5.46 -8.31
C HIS A 76 -9.80 4.84 -9.11
N ALA A 77 -11.04 5.26 -8.88
CA ALA A 77 -12.20 4.80 -9.64
C ALA A 77 -12.12 5.23 -11.11
N ASP A 78 -11.77 6.49 -11.36
CA ASP A 78 -11.63 7.08 -12.69
C ASP A 78 -10.49 6.39 -13.47
N ALA A 79 -9.33 6.18 -12.83
CA ALA A 79 -8.21 5.47 -13.44
C ALA A 79 -8.59 4.04 -13.86
N LEU A 80 -9.24 3.29 -12.97
CA LEU A 80 -9.65 1.91 -13.23
C LEU A 80 -10.70 1.82 -14.35
N SER A 81 -11.52 2.85 -14.55
CA SER A 81 -12.48 2.91 -15.65
C SER A 81 -11.80 3.01 -17.02
N GLU A 82 -10.56 3.50 -17.07
CA GLU A 82 -9.73 3.58 -18.27
C GLU A 82 -8.77 2.38 -18.40
N PHE A 83 -8.91 1.34 -17.56
CA PHE A 83 -8.05 0.17 -17.60
C PHE A 83 -8.02 -0.45 -19.00
N GLY A 84 -6.82 -0.65 -19.54
CA GLY A 84 -6.62 -1.24 -20.87
C GLY A 84 -6.59 -0.22 -22.02
N SER A 85 -6.88 1.06 -21.75
CA SER A 85 -6.75 2.14 -22.74
C SER A 85 -5.30 2.34 -23.22
N SER A 86 -4.32 2.07 -22.36
CA SER A 86 -2.90 2.06 -22.72
C SER A 86 -2.09 1.21 -21.75
N ALA A 87 -0.91 0.77 -22.18
CA ALA A 87 0.02 0.05 -21.32
C ALA A 87 0.43 0.87 -20.09
N PHE A 88 0.51 2.20 -20.21
CA PHE A 88 0.84 3.09 -19.10
C PHE A 88 -0.26 3.09 -18.03
N ILE A 89 -1.52 3.29 -18.42
CA ILE A 89 -2.67 3.28 -17.50
C ILE A 89 -2.85 1.91 -16.86
N SER A 90 -2.82 0.82 -17.64
CA SER A 90 -2.89 -0.54 -17.09
C SER A 90 -1.77 -0.84 -16.09
N THR A 91 -0.56 -0.33 -16.31
CA THR A 91 0.56 -0.51 -15.35
C THR A 91 0.27 0.21 -14.04
N LEU A 92 -0.22 1.45 -14.11
CA LEU A 92 -0.59 2.21 -12.92
C LEU A 92 -1.72 1.53 -12.15
N ASP A 93 -2.73 1.00 -12.83
CA ASP A 93 -3.85 0.30 -12.21
C ASP A 93 -3.40 -1.00 -11.52
N ILE A 94 -2.51 -1.77 -12.15
CA ILE A 94 -1.91 -2.95 -11.52
C ILE A 94 -1.16 -2.54 -10.25
N LEU A 95 -0.33 -1.50 -10.31
CA LEU A 95 0.41 -1.00 -9.15
C LEU A 95 -0.52 -0.47 -8.05
N MET A 96 -1.65 0.14 -8.43
CA MET A 96 -2.69 0.57 -7.50
C MET A 96 -3.35 -0.63 -6.81
N ILE A 97 -3.76 -1.65 -7.55
CA ILE A 97 -4.33 -2.89 -6.99
C ILE A 97 -3.34 -3.58 -6.04
N LEU A 98 -2.08 -3.69 -6.47
CA LEU A 98 -1.02 -4.29 -5.65
C LEU A 98 -0.80 -3.47 -4.37
N GLY A 99 -0.56 -2.17 -4.51
CA GLY A 99 -0.16 -1.27 -3.44
C GLY A 99 -1.26 -0.97 -2.42
N PHE A 100 -2.52 -0.90 -2.86
CA PHE A 100 -3.65 -0.48 -2.03
C PHE A 100 -4.67 -1.58 -1.71
N TYR A 101 -4.57 -2.78 -2.30
CA TYR A 101 -5.50 -3.89 -1.99
C TYR A 101 -4.79 -5.21 -1.68
N LEU A 102 -3.98 -5.74 -2.60
CA LEU A 102 -3.38 -7.07 -2.41
C LEU A 102 -2.39 -7.09 -1.24
N PHE A 103 -1.42 -6.18 -1.25
CA PHE A 103 -0.41 -6.11 -0.19
C PHE A 103 -1.01 -5.63 1.15
N PRO A 104 -1.92 -4.65 1.21
CA PRO A 104 -2.65 -4.32 2.43
C PRO A 104 -3.43 -5.49 3.02
N LEU A 105 -4.08 -6.32 2.21
CA LEU A 105 -4.74 -7.53 2.70
C LEU A 105 -3.73 -8.51 3.33
N ILE A 106 -2.56 -8.67 2.72
CA ILE A 106 -1.45 -9.47 3.27
C ILE A 106 -0.96 -8.88 4.60
N ILE A 107 -0.84 -7.55 4.71
CA ILE A 107 -0.49 -6.84 5.94
C ILE A 107 -1.51 -7.12 7.04
N ILE A 108 -2.82 -7.05 6.73
CA ILE A 108 -3.89 -7.32 7.68
C ILE A 108 -3.79 -8.76 8.21
N ILE A 109 -3.71 -9.74 7.31
CA ILE A 109 -3.64 -11.16 7.69
C ILE A 109 -2.38 -11.42 8.52
N GLY A 110 -1.21 -10.97 8.05
CA GLY A 110 0.06 -11.18 8.74
C GLY A 110 0.12 -10.46 10.09
N GLY A 111 -0.35 -9.22 10.14
CA GLY A 111 -0.32 -8.37 11.33
C GLY A 111 -1.25 -8.85 12.43
N VAL A 112 -2.51 -9.16 12.10
CA VAL A 112 -3.49 -9.69 13.07
C VAL A 112 -3.04 -11.05 13.60
N LEU A 113 -2.61 -11.96 12.72
CA LEU A 113 -2.20 -13.30 13.16
C LEU A 113 -0.89 -13.27 13.97
N TYR A 114 0.04 -12.38 13.66
CA TYR A 114 1.24 -12.19 14.48
C TYR A 114 0.90 -11.61 15.85
N PHE A 115 -0.04 -10.68 15.93
CA PHE A 115 -0.48 -10.12 17.22
C PHE A 115 -1.14 -11.17 18.12
N ILE A 116 -1.97 -12.07 17.55
CA ILE A 116 -2.70 -13.09 18.32
C ILE A 116 -1.80 -14.28 18.71
N LYS A 117 -0.91 -14.70 17.81
CA LYS A 117 -0.17 -15.98 17.92
C LYS A 117 1.33 -15.81 18.20
N GLY A 118 1.85 -14.59 18.20
CA GLY A 118 3.24 -14.24 18.52
C GLY A 118 3.39 -13.81 19.97
#